data_AF-A0A2I0W6B6-F1
#
_entry.id   AF-A0A2I0W6B6-F1
#
_cell.length_a   1.000
_cell.length_b   1.000
_cell.length_c   1.000
_cell.angle_alpha   90.00
_cell.angle_beta   90.00
_cell.angle_gamma   90.00
#
_symmetry.space_group_name_H-M   'P 1'
#
loop_
_entity.id
_entity.type
_entity.pdbx_description
1 polymer ?
#
loop_
_entity_poly.entity_id
_entity_poly.type
_entity_poly.pdbx_seq_one_letter_code
_entity_poly.pdbx_strand_id
1 'polypeptide(L)'
;MLIHHSRNTAQKQWDETLVLVLGGITRLLRSFFPFLQSLNNFSAGWEILLRFNEDSILNGSKEVAVAAISCLQTVVSSHCSKGNLALPYIKSILDVYELVLERSPDCSTNSAVKVKQEILHGLGDLYVQARSLFNTDMYLKLLFTVHLAVKSSMIHNDADSEIGILPPFQRTILEILPLLRPSDHLSAVWSALLQELLCCLLGSEVSIQQKKDEESATGLNSGRAGASIGNAEITKENWNKTSIDVPEGSASTAMLVVETLGLSSSEANPYETTICSSNHLFMEKLIPVIIELFLEAPSTEKCSIFPEIIKGLGRCMNTRRDSPKGSLWRLAVEGFNRILTVELMEADNNTKLDPHIYRHARARLWKEVADVYDIFLVGSCGRALSSDGNAESLKADEMIEMTVLNVLTDMLLKGKIDAPVEILHRLVSTLDRCASRTGSLPIESLELMPSHCSRFSLSCLQMMFSLCSFSFEDDWPSARSTISSVSIDILIRRCEVILKQFLSDENDLGEHALPAVRTNETICVLQELARMIIHSDTASVLNLPALLKVTVEKRVRHGCHSHLLVLFPSFCELVVSRESRIRELVQVLLRLVAEELGLHKSTDPDS
;
A
#
# COMPACT_ATOMS: atom_id res chain seq x y z
N MET A 1 -31.67 -55.84 15.23
CA MET A 1 -30.25 -55.69 15.55
C MET A 1 -29.57 -55.10 14.32
N LEU A 2 -29.50 -53.77 14.20
CA LEU A 2 -28.75 -53.11 13.13
C LEU A 2 -27.28 -53.18 13.52
N ILE A 3 -26.52 -54.02 12.85
CA ILE A 3 -25.09 -54.14 13.14
C ILE A 3 -24.39 -52.95 12.47
N HIS A 4 -23.83 -52.06 13.29
CA HIS A 4 -22.90 -51.02 12.86
C HIS A 4 -21.65 -51.69 12.25
N HIS A 5 -21.65 -51.96 10.95
CA HIS A 5 -20.47 -52.43 10.20
C HIS A 5 -19.64 -51.29 9.59
N SER A 6 -19.99 -50.02 9.82
CA SER A 6 -19.24 -48.90 9.25
C SER A 6 -18.05 -48.42 10.09
N ARG A 7 -17.77 -49.02 11.27
CA ARG A 7 -16.74 -48.51 12.22
C ARG A 7 -15.36 -49.19 12.13
N ASN A 8 -15.24 -50.33 11.46
CA ASN A 8 -14.01 -51.15 11.36
C ASN A 8 -13.76 -51.59 9.90
N THR A 9 -13.26 -50.69 9.06
CA THR A 9 -12.74 -51.09 7.74
C THR A 9 -11.31 -51.61 7.89
N ALA A 10 -10.90 -52.56 7.04
CA ALA A 10 -9.52 -53.03 7.02
C ALA A 10 -8.52 -51.88 6.79
N GLN A 11 -8.91 -50.88 5.99
CA GLN A 11 -8.12 -49.66 5.78
C GLN A 11 -7.86 -48.93 7.09
N LYS A 12 -8.88 -48.72 7.92
CA LYS A 12 -8.72 -48.02 9.20
C LYS A 12 -7.79 -48.77 10.16
N GLN A 13 -7.86 -50.11 10.17
CA GLN A 13 -6.94 -50.92 10.99
C GLN A 13 -5.49 -50.85 10.49
N TRP A 14 -5.30 -50.78 9.17
CA TRP A 14 -3.98 -50.51 8.59
C TRP A 14 -3.48 -49.12 8.95
N ASP A 15 -4.32 -48.10 8.86
CA ASP A 15 -3.98 -46.73 9.27
C ASP A 15 -3.57 -46.67 10.75
N GLU A 16 -4.32 -47.31 11.66
CA GLU A 16 -3.97 -47.43 13.08
C GLU A 16 -2.62 -48.12 13.29
N THR A 17 -2.35 -49.18 12.51
CA THR A 17 -1.06 -49.88 12.54
C THR A 17 0.08 -48.97 12.09
N LEU A 18 -0.10 -48.24 10.99
CA LEU A 18 0.90 -47.29 10.46
C LEU A 18 1.19 -46.16 11.45
N VAL A 19 0.16 -45.59 12.08
CA VAL A 19 0.31 -44.56 13.12
C VAL A 19 1.10 -45.09 14.31
N LEU A 20 0.85 -46.32 14.76
CA LEU A 20 1.62 -46.95 15.84
C LEU A 20 3.09 -47.16 15.47
N VAL A 21 3.36 -47.59 14.23
CA VAL A 21 4.72 -47.79 13.73
C VAL A 21 5.46 -46.46 13.65
N LEU A 22 4.87 -45.44 13.03
CA LEU A 22 5.42 -44.08 12.97
C LEU A 22 5.68 -43.53 14.38
N GLY A 23 4.73 -43.67 15.31
CA GLY A 23 4.92 -43.28 16.71
C GLY A 23 6.03 -44.05 17.43
N GLY A 24 6.26 -45.32 17.07
CA GLY A 24 7.41 -46.11 17.51
C GLY A 24 8.73 -45.52 17.01
N ILE A 25 8.83 -45.26 15.71
CA ILE A 25 10.01 -44.66 15.06
C ILE A 25 10.31 -43.28 15.66
N THR A 26 9.29 -42.44 15.83
CA THR A 26 9.39 -41.11 16.45
C THR A 26 10.03 -41.18 17.84
N ARG A 27 9.61 -42.13 18.68
CA ARG A 27 10.19 -42.32 20.02
C ARG A 27 11.66 -42.75 19.97
N LEU A 28 12.03 -43.62 19.03
CA LEU A 28 13.41 -44.06 18.84
C LEU A 28 14.30 -42.91 18.39
N LEU A 29 13.88 -42.16 17.36
CA LEU A 29 14.63 -41.02 16.85
C LEU A 29 14.76 -39.94 17.93
N ARG A 30 13.68 -39.61 18.66
CA ARG A 30 13.76 -38.64 19.76
C ARG A 30 14.80 -39.00 20.81
N SER A 31 14.84 -40.26 21.25
CA SER A 31 15.69 -40.68 22.37
C SER A 31 17.12 -41.03 21.95
N PHE A 32 17.32 -41.56 20.74
CA PHE A 32 18.58 -42.20 20.34
C PHE A 32 19.19 -41.67 19.03
N PHE A 33 18.75 -40.52 18.52
CA PHE A 33 19.24 -39.98 17.24
C PHE A 33 20.78 -39.96 17.11
N PRO A 34 21.58 -39.45 18.08
CA PRO A 34 23.03 -39.39 17.92
C PRO A 34 23.67 -40.77 17.76
N PHE A 35 23.13 -41.77 18.48
CA PHE A 35 23.57 -43.16 18.34
C PHE A 35 23.18 -43.73 16.98
N LEU A 36 21.92 -43.54 16.57
CA LEU A 36 21.43 -44.03 15.28
C LEU A 36 22.22 -43.43 14.11
N GLN A 37 22.53 -42.13 14.18
CA GLN A 37 23.34 -41.42 13.18
C GLN A 37 24.76 -41.98 13.05
N SER A 38 25.33 -42.56 14.12
CA SER A 38 26.65 -43.17 14.08
C SER A 38 26.71 -44.52 13.35
N LEU A 39 25.56 -45.10 13.00
CA LEU A 39 25.50 -46.40 12.32
C LEU A 39 25.82 -46.27 10.82
N ASN A 40 26.62 -47.20 10.29
CA ASN A 40 27.14 -47.16 8.91
C ASN A 40 26.07 -47.04 7.82
N ASN A 41 24.86 -47.57 8.04
CA ASN A 41 23.76 -47.56 7.06
C ASN A 41 22.65 -46.56 7.41
N PHE A 42 22.87 -45.65 8.36
CA PHE A 42 21.84 -44.72 8.80
C PHE A 42 21.33 -43.81 7.68
N SER A 43 22.23 -43.31 6.82
CA SER A 43 21.83 -42.44 5.69
C SER A 43 20.83 -43.13 4.76
N ALA A 44 21.09 -44.39 4.39
CA ALA A 44 20.18 -45.17 3.54
C ALA A 44 18.84 -45.44 4.25
N GLY A 45 18.88 -45.73 5.56
CA GLY A 45 17.68 -45.90 6.37
C GLY A 45 16.85 -44.62 6.48
N TRP A 46 17.51 -43.47 6.60
CA TRP A 46 16.88 -42.14 6.63
C TRP A 46 16.18 -41.83 5.31
N GLU A 47 16.81 -42.09 4.17
CA GLU A 47 16.18 -41.90 2.84
C GLU A 47 14.95 -42.80 2.62
N ILE A 48 14.98 -44.04 3.11
CA ILE A 48 13.81 -44.93 3.08
C ILE A 48 12.70 -44.38 3.97
N LEU A 49 13.05 -43.90 5.17
CA LEU A 49 12.10 -43.29 6.09
C LEU A 49 11.46 -42.03 5.47
N LEU A 50 12.23 -41.15 4.83
CA LEU A 50 11.71 -39.95 4.18
C LEU A 50 10.74 -40.29 3.06
N ARG A 51 11.08 -41.23 2.17
CA ARG A 51 10.17 -41.69 1.11
C ARG A 51 8.88 -42.30 1.67
N PHE A 52 8.99 -43.05 2.77
CA PHE A 52 7.82 -43.59 3.45
C PHE A 52 6.95 -42.49 4.07
N ASN A 53 7.55 -41.46 4.67
CA ASN A 53 6.80 -40.30 5.18
C ASN A 53 6.16 -39.50 4.05
N GLU A 54 6.88 -39.24 2.95
CA GLU A 54 6.34 -38.56 1.76
C GLU A 54 5.08 -39.27 1.24
N ASP A 55 5.16 -40.58 1.00
CA ASP A 55 4.02 -41.40 0.54
C ASP A 55 2.87 -41.41 1.57
N SER A 56 3.22 -41.52 2.86
CA SER A 56 2.25 -41.48 3.96
C SER A 56 1.51 -40.13 4.04
N ILE A 57 2.16 -39.02 3.67
CA ILE A 57 1.55 -37.69 3.68
C ILE A 57 0.68 -37.46 2.44
N LEU A 58 1.15 -37.90 1.26
CA LEU A 58 0.44 -37.71 -0.01
C LEU A 58 -0.76 -38.65 -0.17
N ASN A 59 -0.59 -39.92 0.19
CA ASN A 59 -1.54 -40.98 -0.14
C ASN A 59 -2.21 -41.60 1.10
N GLY A 60 -1.72 -41.31 2.30
CA GLY A 60 -2.27 -41.83 3.55
C GLY A 60 -3.55 -41.12 4.01
N SER A 61 -4.20 -41.68 5.04
CA SER A 61 -5.30 -40.98 5.72
C SER A 61 -4.78 -39.82 6.56
N LYS A 62 -5.69 -38.94 7.01
CA LYS A 62 -5.38 -37.77 7.84
C LYS A 62 -4.49 -38.15 9.02
N GLU A 63 -4.84 -39.21 9.74
CA GLU A 63 -4.15 -39.65 10.94
C GLU A 63 -2.72 -40.15 10.62
N VAL A 64 -2.57 -40.88 9.51
CA VAL A 64 -1.28 -41.39 9.03
C VAL A 64 -0.38 -40.25 8.59
N ALA A 65 -0.91 -39.29 7.81
CA ALA A 65 -0.19 -38.11 7.35
C ALA A 65 0.28 -37.24 8.53
N VAL A 66 -0.58 -36.97 9.51
CA VAL A 66 -0.21 -36.22 10.73
C VAL A 66 0.85 -36.96 11.55
N ALA A 67 0.77 -38.29 11.66
CA ALA A 67 1.79 -39.08 12.35
C ALA A 67 3.14 -39.03 11.63
N ALA A 68 3.14 -39.02 10.30
CA ALA A 68 4.35 -38.90 9.47
C ALA A 68 4.99 -37.51 9.64
N ILE A 69 4.21 -36.43 9.57
CA ILE A 69 4.69 -35.06 9.81
C ILE A 69 5.25 -34.93 11.24
N SER A 70 4.54 -35.47 12.23
CA SER A 70 4.98 -35.47 13.64
C SER A 70 6.30 -36.23 13.84
N CYS A 71 6.54 -37.28 13.06
CA CYS A 71 7.81 -38.00 13.05
C CYS A 71 8.97 -37.07 12.67
N LEU A 72 8.83 -36.32 11.56
CA LEU A 72 9.84 -35.37 11.08
C LEU A 72 10.02 -34.20 12.07
N GLN A 73 8.92 -33.57 12.51
CA GLN A 73 8.94 -32.45 13.47
C GLN A 73 9.61 -32.83 14.78
N THR A 74 9.35 -34.03 15.30
CA THR A 74 9.95 -34.46 16.57
C THR A 74 11.47 -34.57 16.48
N VAL A 75 12.01 -35.02 15.34
CA VAL A 75 13.46 -35.09 15.10
C VAL A 75 14.06 -33.69 15.21
N VAL A 76 13.46 -32.73 14.51
CA VAL A 76 13.86 -31.32 14.49
C VAL A 76 13.86 -30.74 15.91
N SER A 77 12.70 -30.77 16.57
CA SER A 77 12.53 -30.15 17.89
C SER A 77 13.39 -30.80 18.99
N SER A 78 13.73 -32.08 18.84
CA SER A 78 14.51 -32.80 19.86
C SER A 78 16.03 -32.66 19.71
N HIS A 79 16.53 -32.37 18.50
CA HIS A 79 17.95 -32.52 18.15
C HIS A 79 18.59 -31.30 17.48
N CYS A 80 17.84 -30.39 16.85
CA CYS A 80 18.39 -29.17 16.27
C CYS A 80 19.02 -28.26 17.34
N SER A 81 18.28 -27.95 18.40
CA SER A 81 18.75 -27.10 19.51
C SER A 81 19.95 -27.68 20.27
N LYS A 82 20.17 -29.00 20.18
CA LYS A 82 21.30 -29.72 20.78
C LYS A 82 22.52 -29.83 19.88
N GLY A 83 22.43 -29.35 18.62
CA GLY A 83 23.49 -29.50 17.63
C GLY A 83 23.70 -30.94 17.13
N ASN A 84 22.74 -31.83 17.38
CA ASN A 84 22.84 -33.24 16.99
C ASN A 84 22.42 -33.46 15.53
N LEU A 85 21.68 -32.54 14.92
CA LEU A 85 21.17 -32.69 13.55
C LEU A 85 22.06 -31.96 12.54
N ALA A 86 22.68 -32.72 11.62
CA ALA A 86 23.50 -32.15 10.55
C ALA A 86 22.65 -31.53 9.42
N LEU A 87 23.23 -30.56 8.71
CA LEU A 87 22.58 -29.81 7.63
C LEU A 87 21.89 -30.66 6.55
N PRO A 88 22.47 -31.77 6.06
CA PRO A 88 21.83 -32.61 5.03
C PRO A 88 20.48 -33.17 5.46
N TYR A 89 20.33 -33.50 6.75
CA TYR A 89 19.07 -34.03 7.28
C TYR A 89 17.99 -32.94 7.36
N ILE A 90 18.35 -31.73 7.78
CA ILE A 90 17.46 -30.56 7.79
C ILE A 90 16.98 -30.26 6.36
N LYS A 91 17.92 -30.22 5.41
CA LYS A 91 17.59 -30.00 3.99
C LYS A 91 16.63 -31.07 3.46
N SER A 92 16.89 -32.34 3.77
CA SER A 92 16.04 -33.44 3.32
C SER A 92 14.61 -33.39 3.89
N ILE A 93 14.40 -32.85 5.11
CA ILE A 93 13.06 -32.64 5.67
C ILE A 93 12.36 -31.50 4.93
N LEU A 94 13.06 -30.41 4.65
CA LEU A 94 12.53 -29.30 3.84
C LEU A 94 12.13 -29.77 2.44
N ASP A 95 12.97 -30.59 1.79
CA ASP A 95 12.69 -31.17 0.47
C ASP A 95 11.40 -32.01 0.47
N VAL A 96 11.14 -32.78 1.54
CA VAL A 96 9.88 -33.53 1.69
C VAL A 96 8.68 -32.59 1.80
N TYR A 97 8.76 -31.53 2.60
CA TYR A 97 7.65 -30.58 2.75
C TYR A 97 7.36 -29.82 1.45
N GLU A 98 8.39 -29.38 0.74
CA GLU A 98 8.26 -28.76 -0.59
C GLU A 98 7.56 -29.71 -1.56
N LEU A 99 8.08 -30.92 -1.72
CA LEU A 99 7.55 -31.91 -2.66
C LEU A 99 6.09 -32.28 -2.36
N VAL A 100 5.75 -32.40 -1.08
CA VAL A 100 4.38 -32.67 -0.66
C VAL A 100 3.46 -31.50 -1.02
N LEU A 101 3.88 -30.25 -0.80
CA LEU A 101 3.07 -29.08 -1.13
C LEU A 101 2.93 -28.88 -2.65
N GLU A 102 3.96 -29.22 -3.44
CA GLU A 102 3.92 -29.20 -4.90
C GLU A 102 3.00 -30.28 -5.49
N ARG A 103 3.02 -31.49 -4.92
CA ARG A 103 2.26 -32.65 -5.42
C ARG A 103 0.88 -32.81 -4.80
N SER A 104 0.59 -32.10 -3.70
CA SER A 104 -0.71 -32.16 -3.05
C SER A 104 -1.79 -31.73 -4.05
N PRO A 105 -2.83 -32.54 -4.31
CA PRO A 105 -3.95 -32.10 -5.10
C PRO A 105 -4.62 -30.88 -4.43
N ASP A 106 -5.28 -30.03 -5.22
CA ASP A 106 -6.09 -28.87 -4.78
C ASP A 106 -7.37 -29.28 -4.01
N CYS A 107 -7.33 -30.42 -3.30
CA CYS A 107 -8.49 -31.03 -2.69
C CYS A 107 -8.95 -30.24 -1.46
N SER A 108 -10.18 -29.70 -1.51
CA SER A 108 -10.83 -28.89 -0.47
C SER A 108 -11.30 -29.68 0.76
N THR A 109 -10.82 -30.92 0.98
CA THR A 109 -11.27 -31.68 2.14
C THR A 109 -10.66 -31.14 3.43
N ASN A 110 -11.44 -31.05 4.50
CA ASN A 110 -10.97 -30.70 5.86
C ASN A 110 -9.75 -31.51 6.33
N SER A 111 -9.59 -32.73 5.79
CA SER A 111 -8.40 -33.57 5.99
C SER A 111 -7.14 -32.95 5.38
N ALA A 112 -7.19 -32.62 4.08
CA ALA A 112 -6.06 -32.04 3.37
C ALA A 112 -5.64 -30.68 3.95
N VAL A 113 -6.62 -29.84 4.33
CA VAL A 113 -6.38 -28.56 5.02
C VAL A 113 -5.57 -28.78 6.30
N LYS A 114 -5.94 -29.76 7.13
CA LYS A 114 -5.23 -30.05 8.38
C LYS A 114 -3.80 -30.55 8.14
N VAL A 115 -3.59 -31.39 7.13
CA VAL A 115 -2.24 -31.85 6.75
C VAL A 115 -1.37 -30.67 6.31
N LYS A 116 -1.87 -29.77 5.46
CA LYS A 116 -1.16 -28.56 5.04
C LYS A 116 -0.83 -27.63 6.23
N GLN A 117 -1.73 -27.51 7.21
CA GLN A 117 -1.45 -26.76 8.45
C GLN A 117 -0.29 -27.36 9.25
N GLU A 118 -0.26 -28.69 9.43
CA GLU A 118 0.82 -29.35 10.16
C GLU A 118 2.16 -29.21 9.43
N ILE A 119 2.16 -29.24 8.09
CA ILE A 119 3.37 -28.95 7.29
C ILE A 119 3.85 -27.51 7.54
N LEU A 120 2.96 -26.51 7.50
CA LEU A 120 3.32 -25.12 7.77
C LEU A 120 3.89 -24.92 9.17
N HIS A 121 3.28 -25.52 10.19
CA HIS A 121 3.85 -25.52 11.55
C HIS A 121 5.22 -26.19 11.56
N GLY A 122 5.38 -27.31 10.85
CA GLY A 122 6.68 -27.98 10.71
C GLY A 122 7.74 -27.11 10.05
N LEU A 123 7.39 -26.31 9.04
CA LEU A 123 8.30 -25.37 8.37
C LEU A 123 8.73 -24.23 9.29
N GLY A 124 7.79 -23.64 10.04
CA GLY A 124 8.12 -22.60 11.02
C GLY A 124 9.01 -23.14 12.16
N ASP A 125 8.65 -24.29 12.71
CA ASP A 125 9.45 -24.96 13.75
C ASP A 125 10.83 -25.34 13.23
N LEU A 126 10.94 -25.85 12.01
CA LEU A 126 12.21 -26.17 11.36
C LEU A 126 13.14 -24.96 11.32
N TYR A 127 12.63 -23.82 10.87
CA TYR A 127 13.43 -22.60 10.81
C TYR A 127 13.80 -22.07 12.20
N VAL A 128 12.85 -22.00 13.14
CA VAL A 128 13.09 -21.50 14.50
C VAL A 128 14.15 -22.35 15.21
N GLN A 129 14.07 -23.68 15.08
CA GLN A 129 14.98 -24.61 15.75
C GLN A 129 16.36 -24.69 15.08
N ALA A 130 16.44 -24.46 13.76
CA ALA A 130 17.67 -24.59 12.98
C ALA A 130 18.22 -23.24 12.46
N ARG A 131 17.80 -22.11 13.03
CA ARG A 131 18.09 -20.75 12.53
C ARG A 131 19.56 -20.49 12.21
N SER A 132 20.48 -20.96 13.05
CA SER A 132 21.94 -20.79 12.87
C SER A 132 22.54 -21.65 11.73
N LEU A 133 21.84 -22.70 11.31
CA LEU A 133 22.30 -23.63 10.28
C LEU A 133 21.80 -23.25 8.88
N PHE A 134 20.78 -22.39 8.78
CA PHE A 134 20.25 -21.92 7.51
C PHE A 134 21.26 -21.01 6.80
N ASN A 135 21.52 -21.36 5.54
CA ASN A 135 22.20 -20.48 4.58
C ASN A 135 21.16 -19.79 3.68
N THR A 136 21.61 -18.87 2.82
CA THR A 136 20.76 -18.12 1.89
C THR A 136 19.91 -19.02 0.99
N ASP A 137 20.50 -20.06 0.39
CA ASP A 137 19.81 -20.98 -0.52
C ASP A 137 18.67 -21.73 0.17
N MET A 138 18.93 -22.29 1.36
CA MET A 138 17.91 -22.98 2.14
C MET A 138 16.81 -22.05 2.63
N TYR A 139 17.15 -20.79 2.94
CA TYR A 139 16.15 -19.81 3.33
C TYR A 139 15.25 -19.41 2.17
N LEU A 140 15.82 -19.17 0.98
CA LEU A 140 15.02 -18.89 -0.22
C LEU A 140 14.11 -20.07 -0.59
N LYS A 141 14.61 -21.30 -0.43
CA LYS A 141 13.80 -22.51 -0.60
C LYS A 141 12.65 -22.61 0.41
N LEU A 142 12.91 -22.27 1.68
CA LEU A 142 11.87 -22.19 2.71
C LEU A 142 10.80 -21.15 2.34
N LEU A 143 11.22 -19.95 1.91
CA LEU A 143 10.29 -18.91 1.45
C LEU A 143 9.44 -19.38 0.27
N PHE A 144 10.06 -19.99 -0.74
CA PHE A 144 9.35 -20.55 -1.89
C PHE A 144 8.32 -21.62 -1.46
N THR A 145 8.70 -22.50 -0.53
CA THR A 145 7.81 -23.53 -0.01
C THR A 145 6.60 -22.92 0.71
N VAL A 146 6.82 -21.86 1.50
CA VAL A 146 5.74 -21.12 2.15
C VAL A 146 4.88 -20.39 1.12
N HIS A 147 5.48 -19.80 0.09
CA HIS A 147 4.77 -19.15 -1.01
C HIS A 147 3.79 -20.11 -1.71
N LEU A 148 4.22 -21.34 -2.02
CA LEU A 148 3.35 -22.37 -2.58
C LEU A 148 2.11 -22.62 -1.69
N ALA A 149 2.32 -22.71 -0.38
CA ALA A 149 1.23 -22.87 0.58
C ALA A 149 0.29 -21.65 0.58
N VAL A 150 0.82 -20.42 0.58
CA VAL A 150 -0.01 -19.21 0.54
C VAL A 150 -0.80 -19.12 -0.76
N LYS A 151 -0.18 -19.34 -1.91
CA LYS A 151 -0.83 -19.32 -3.21
C LYS A 151 -1.98 -20.32 -3.27
N SER A 152 -1.79 -21.54 -2.75
CA SER A 152 -2.85 -22.55 -2.69
C SER A 152 -4.04 -22.11 -1.81
N SER A 153 -3.82 -21.24 -0.82
CA SER A 153 -4.90 -20.70 0.05
C SER A 153 -5.71 -19.58 -0.59
N MET A 154 -5.16 -18.88 -1.59
CA MET A 154 -5.82 -17.73 -2.23
C MET A 154 -6.75 -18.14 -3.38
N ILE A 155 -6.51 -19.31 -3.97
CA ILE A 155 -7.29 -19.87 -5.09
C ILE A 155 -8.60 -20.52 -4.59
N HIS A 156 -8.63 -21.00 -3.34
CA HIS A 156 -9.75 -21.76 -2.79
C HIS A 156 -10.26 -21.14 -1.48
N ASN A 157 -11.26 -20.27 -1.59
CA ASN A 157 -12.10 -19.90 -0.45
C ASN A 157 -13.41 -20.69 -0.55
N ASP A 158 -13.64 -21.59 0.40
CA ASP A 158 -14.86 -22.39 0.48
C ASP A 158 -16.11 -21.50 0.52
N ALA A 159 -17.09 -21.87 -0.30
CA ALA A 159 -18.43 -21.28 -0.32
C ALA A 159 -19.19 -21.45 1.02
N ASP A 160 -18.65 -22.26 1.95
CA ASP A 160 -19.23 -22.57 3.27
C ASP A 160 -18.56 -21.79 4.43
N SER A 161 -17.62 -20.88 4.15
CA SER A 161 -17.00 -20.08 5.21
C SER A 161 -17.99 -19.06 5.77
N GLU A 162 -18.31 -19.19 7.05
CA GLU A 162 -19.12 -18.20 7.79
C GLU A 162 -18.52 -16.80 7.58
N ILE A 163 -19.35 -15.88 7.09
CA ILE A 163 -18.97 -14.51 6.75
C ILE A 163 -18.19 -13.90 7.92
N GLY A 164 -16.92 -13.57 7.68
CA GLY A 164 -16.05 -12.90 8.65
C GLY A 164 -15.13 -13.79 9.50
N ILE A 165 -15.08 -15.11 9.28
CA ILE A 165 -14.11 -16.00 9.96
C ILE A 165 -12.97 -16.37 9.03
N LEU A 166 -11.74 -16.08 9.46
CA LEU A 166 -10.54 -16.47 8.72
C LEU A 166 -10.39 -18.00 8.68
N PRO A 167 -10.25 -18.63 7.50
CA PRO A 167 -9.99 -20.06 7.35
C PRO A 167 -8.81 -20.53 8.22
N PRO A 168 -8.89 -21.72 8.83
CA PRO A 168 -7.83 -22.23 9.71
C PRO A 168 -6.45 -22.24 9.05
N PHE A 169 -6.37 -22.58 7.76
CA PHE A 169 -5.10 -22.61 7.03
C PHE A 169 -4.48 -21.23 6.84
N GLN A 170 -5.29 -20.22 6.49
CA GLN A 170 -4.86 -18.82 6.42
C GLN A 170 -4.41 -18.28 7.78
N ARG A 171 -5.07 -18.71 8.88
CA ARG A 171 -4.63 -18.39 10.25
C ARG A 171 -3.24 -18.96 10.54
N THR A 172 -3.02 -20.23 10.22
CA THR A 172 -1.70 -20.87 10.39
C THR A 172 -0.62 -20.15 9.59
N ILE A 173 -0.91 -19.70 8.35
CA ILE A 173 0.03 -18.89 7.57
C ILE A 173 0.43 -17.63 8.36
N LEU A 174 -0.53 -16.85 8.85
CA LEU A 174 -0.26 -15.62 9.61
C LEU A 174 0.50 -15.85 10.92
N GLU A 175 0.34 -17.02 11.56
CA GLU A 175 1.10 -17.41 12.75
C GLU A 175 2.56 -17.72 12.43
N ILE A 176 2.84 -18.30 11.26
CA ILE A 176 4.19 -18.72 10.86
C ILE A 176 5.01 -17.57 10.29
N LEU A 177 4.42 -16.67 9.50
CA LEU A 177 5.16 -15.61 8.79
C LEU A 177 6.05 -14.75 9.72
N PRO A 178 5.61 -14.29 10.91
CA PRO A 178 6.48 -13.55 11.84
C PRO A 178 7.67 -14.38 12.37
N LEU A 179 7.52 -15.71 12.47
CA LEU A 179 8.57 -16.61 12.94
C LEU A 179 9.72 -16.74 11.94
N LEU A 180 9.47 -16.44 10.66
CA LEU A 180 10.44 -16.57 9.57
C LEU A 180 11.44 -15.42 9.50
N ARG A 181 11.47 -14.53 10.51
CA ARG A 181 12.41 -13.40 10.60
C ARG A 181 13.86 -13.83 10.35
N PRO A 182 14.58 -13.25 9.36
CA PRO A 182 15.98 -13.57 9.11
C PRO A 182 16.86 -13.29 10.35
N SER A 183 17.87 -14.12 10.60
CA SER A 183 18.94 -13.85 11.57
C SER A 183 19.95 -12.84 11.04
N ASP A 184 20.83 -12.33 11.90
CA ASP A 184 21.84 -11.32 11.52
C ASP A 184 22.75 -11.78 10.37
N HIS A 185 23.11 -13.07 10.32
CA HIS A 185 23.92 -13.64 9.23
C HIS A 185 23.15 -13.80 7.91
N LEU A 186 21.83 -13.70 7.94
CA LEU A 186 20.92 -13.71 6.80
C LEU A 186 20.37 -12.30 6.52
N SER A 187 21.11 -11.24 6.87
CA SER A 187 20.65 -9.87 6.64
C SER A 187 20.28 -9.58 5.18
N ALA A 188 20.85 -10.27 4.19
CA ALA A 188 20.58 -10.01 2.77
C ALA A 188 19.26 -10.59 2.23
N VAL A 189 18.55 -11.44 2.99
CA VAL A 189 17.30 -12.07 2.53
C VAL A 189 16.03 -11.42 3.10
N TRP A 190 16.18 -10.34 3.88
CA TRP A 190 15.03 -9.57 4.37
C TRP A 190 14.17 -9.01 3.24
N SER A 191 14.80 -8.48 2.19
CA SER A 191 14.10 -8.02 0.99
C SER A 191 13.29 -9.15 0.34
N ALA A 192 13.83 -10.36 0.24
CA ALA A 192 13.12 -11.51 -0.30
C ALA A 192 11.89 -11.88 0.55
N LEU A 193 12.02 -11.95 1.88
CA LEU A 193 10.88 -12.20 2.78
C LEU A 193 9.79 -11.13 2.58
N LEU A 194 10.16 -9.85 2.59
CA LEU A 194 9.19 -8.76 2.44
C LEU A 194 8.53 -8.77 1.06
N GLN A 195 9.26 -9.11 -0.01
CA GLN A 195 8.69 -9.30 -1.36
C GLN A 195 7.64 -10.41 -1.38
N GLU A 196 7.92 -11.56 -0.75
CA GLU A 196 6.95 -12.66 -0.66
C GLU A 196 5.66 -12.25 0.05
N LEU A 197 5.79 -11.52 1.16
CA LEU A 197 4.62 -10.99 1.89
C LEU A 197 3.83 -10.00 1.04
N LEU A 198 4.52 -9.17 0.25
CA LEU A 198 3.86 -8.23 -0.67
C LEU A 198 3.14 -8.94 -1.81
N CYS A 199 3.64 -10.09 -2.31
CA CYS A 199 2.93 -10.92 -3.29
C CYS A 199 1.56 -11.41 -2.78
N CYS A 200 1.36 -11.44 -1.46
CA CYS A 200 0.06 -11.77 -0.87
C CYS A 200 -0.92 -10.57 -0.83
N LEU A 201 -0.46 -9.35 -1.13
CA LEU A 201 -1.31 -8.16 -1.24
C LEU A 201 -1.83 -7.98 -2.68
N LEU A 202 -2.87 -7.17 -2.83
CA LEU A 202 -3.56 -6.93 -4.11
C LEU A 202 -2.61 -6.53 -5.25
N GLY A 203 -2.69 -7.24 -6.38
CA GLY A 203 -2.04 -6.89 -7.65
C GLY A 203 -0.50 -6.95 -7.66
N SER A 204 0.12 -7.58 -6.66
CA SER A 204 1.57 -7.74 -6.61
C SER A 204 2.01 -8.94 -7.45
N GLU A 205 2.23 -8.71 -8.75
CA GLU A 205 3.03 -9.63 -9.55
C GLU A 205 4.51 -9.30 -9.34
N VAL A 206 5.27 -10.25 -8.80
CA VAL A 206 6.74 -10.23 -8.88
C VAL A 206 7.19 -11.60 -9.36
N SER A 207 7.83 -11.63 -10.53
CA SER A 207 8.63 -12.77 -10.97
C SER A 207 9.82 -12.92 -10.03
N ILE A 208 9.82 -13.99 -9.23
CA ILE A 208 11.00 -14.48 -8.53
C ILE A 208 11.95 -15.05 -9.59
N GLN A 209 12.55 -14.20 -10.44
CA GLN A 209 13.70 -14.53 -11.28
C GLN A 209 14.29 -13.25 -11.91
N GLN A 210 15.09 -12.49 -11.17
CA GLN A 210 16.03 -11.54 -11.77
C GLN A 210 17.46 -11.92 -11.38
N LYS A 211 18.07 -12.77 -12.21
CA LYS A 211 19.52 -12.75 -12.50
C LYS A 211 19.82 -13.65 -13.69
N LYS A 212 19.61 -13.08 -14.88
CA LYS A 212 20.44 -13.22 -16.09
C LYS A 212 19.70 -12.48 -17.19
N ASP A 213 20.39 -11.49 -17.75
CA ASP A 213 20.20 -10.85 -19.06
C ASP A 213 20.37 -9.33 -18.96
N GLU A 214 21.52 -8.91 -18.42
CA GLU A 214 22.19 -7.70 -18.90
C GLU A 214 23.46 -8.17 -19.62
N GLU A 215 23.31 -8.55 -20.88
CA GLU A 215 24.36 -8.42 -21.89
C GLU A 215 23.76 -8.72 -23.28
N SER A 216 24.07 -7.83 -24.23
CA SER A 216 23.72 -7.86 -25.65
C SER A 216 22.34 -7.32 -26.06
N ALA A 217 22.30 -6.04 -26.43
CA ALA A 217 21.95 -5.64 -27.81
C ALA A 217 22.11 -4.13 -27.99
N THR A 218 23.33 -3.73 -28.35
CA THR A 218 23.61 -2.47 -29.04
C THR A 218 23.06 -2.50 -30.48
N GLY A 219 22.23 -1.51 -30.81
CA GLY A 219 22.12 -0.90 -32.16
C GLY A 219 21.24 -1.59 -33.21
N LEU A 220 20.15 -0.94 -33.66
CA LEU A 220 20.14 -0.04 -34.82
C LEU A 220 18.74 0.59 -35.05
N ASN A 221 18.75 1.85 -35.48
CA ASN A 221 17.60 2.69 -35.82
C ASN A 221 16.96 2.31 -37.17
N SER A 222 15.65 2.54 -37.32
CA SER A 222 15.06 3.39 -38.39
C SER A 222 13.53 3.41 -38.30
N GLY A 223 12.93 4.60 -38.25
CA GLY A 223 11.50 4.79 -37.99
C GLY A 223 10.59 4.94 -39.21
N ARG A 224 9.29 5.19 -38.94
CA ARG A 224 8.43 6.14 -39.65
C ARG A 224 7.11 6.37 -38.90
N ALA A 225 6.59 7.58 -39.09
CA ALA A 225 5.46 8.21 -38.41
C ALA A 225 4.07 7.76 -38.88
N GLY A 226 3.02 8.10 -38.10
CA GLY A 226 1.74 8.57 -38.66
C GLY A 226 0.44 8.06 -38.02
N ALA A 227 -0.18 8.92 -37.19
CA ALA A 227 -1.62 9.27 -37.15
C ALA A 227 -2.72 8.22 -36.81
N SER A 228 -3.33 8.40 -35.62
CA SER A 228 -4.70 8.93 -35.39
C SER A 228 -5.98 8.20 -35.90
N ILE A 229 -6.89 7.97 -34.93
CA ILE A 229 -8.38 7.90 -34.95
C ILE A 229 -9.07 6.61 -35.44
N GLY A 230 -9.99 6.09 -34.59
CA GLY A 230 -11.27 5.54 -35.04
C GLY A 230 -11.77 4.30 -34.30
N ASN A 231 -12.74 4.48 -33.39
CA ASN A 231 -13.58 3.42 -32.82
C ASN A 231 -14.44 2.73 -33.89
N ALA A 232 -14.61 1.41 -33.84
CA ALA A 232 -15.85 0.71 -34.26
C ALA A 232 -15.89 -0.75 -33.79
N GLU A 233 -17.09 -1.15 -33.41
CA GLU A 233 -17.55 -2.38 -32.78
C GLU A 233 -17.80 -3.59 -33.73
N ILE A 234 -17.77 -4.80 -33.14
CA ILE A 234 -18.55 -6.02 -33.44
C ILE A 234 -18.26 -6.80 -34.76
N THR A 235 -17.82 -8.06 -34.63
CA THR A 235 -18.60 -9.28 -34.99
C THR A 235 -17.85 -10.58 -34.67
N LYS A 236 -18.53 -11.49 -33.96
CA LYS A 236 -18.20 -12.92 -33.82
C LYS A 236 -18.54 -13.63 -35.12
N GLU A 237 -17.67 -14.48 -35.65
CA GLU A 237 -18.10 -15.61 -36.49
C GLU A 237 -17.18 -16.83 -36.39
N ASN A 238 -17.83 -17.97 -36.12
CA ASN A 238 -17.31 -19.33 -36.04
C ASN A 238 -16.68 -19.81 -37.34
N TRP A 239 -15.58 -20.55 -37.28
CA TRP A 239 -15.34 -21.69 -38.20
C TRP A 239 -14.79 -22.89 -37.44
N ASN A 240 -15.53 -24.00 -37.50
CA ASN A 240 -15.16 -25.29 -36.95
C ASN A 240 -15.00 -26.31 -38.08
N LYS A 241 -14.03 -27.22 -37.91
CA LYS A 241 -13.77 -28.50 -38.59
C LYS A 241 -13.05 -28.49 -39.94
N THR A 242 -11.83 -29.05 -39.92
CA THR A 242 -11.55 -30.30 -40.64
C THR A 242 -10.47 -31.10 -39.91
N SER A 243 -10.78 -32.37 -39.65
CA SER A 243 -9.93 -33.42 -39.08
C SER A 243 -8.93 -33.96 -40.11
N ILE A 244 -7.73 -34.38 -39.69
CA ILE A 244 -7.00 -35.58 -40.14
C ILE A 244 -5.86 -35.88 -39.13
N ASP A 245 -5.96 -37.05 -38.52
CA ASP A 245 -5.01 -38.03 -37.96
C ASP A 245 -3.59 -37.69 -37.40
N VAL A 246 -3.35 -38.32 -36.24
CA VAL A 246 -2.20 -38.45 -35.29
C VAL A 246 -1.09 -39.36 -35.91
N PRO A 247 0.25 -39.25 -35.59
CA PRO A 247 0.77 -39.58 -34.26
C PRO A 247 2.00 -38.87 -33.66
N GLU A 248 1.94 -38.80 -32.32
CA GLU A 248 2.95 -38.81 -31.25
C GLU A 248 4.40 -38.36 -31.51
N GLY A 249 4.82 -37.36 -30.73
CA GLY A 249 6.22 -36.99 -30.48
C GLY A 249 6.31 -35.79 -29.54
N SER A 250 6.89 -36.01 -28.37
CA SER A 250 6.83 -35.19 -27.15
C SER A 250 7.61 -33.87 -27.15
N ALA A 251 7.18 -32.99 -26.23
CA ALA A 251 7.81 -31.79 -25.65
C ALA A 251 7.45 -30.44 -26.30
N SER A 252 6.37 -29.82 -25.80
CA SER A 252 6.14 -28.38 -25.90
C SER A 252 6.05 -27.75 -24.52
N THR A 253 6.97 -26.82 -24.30
CA THR A 253 6.97 -25.75 -23.31
C THR A 253 5.63 -24.99 -23.36
N ALA A 254 4.79 -25.16 -22.35
CA ALA A 254 3.54 -24.40 -22.24
C ALA A 254 3.78 -23.09 -21.47
N MET A 255 3.86 -22.02 -22.25
CA MET A 255 3.72 -20.63 -21.81
C MET A 255 2.27 -20.44 -21.32
N LEU A 256 2.06 -20.39 -20.00
CA LEU A 256 0.76 -20.02 -19.43
C LEU A 256 0.60 -18.50 -19.53
N VAL A 257 -0.07 -18.05 -20.58
CA VAL A 257 -0.69 -16.73 -20.62
C VAL A 257 -1.87 -16.76 -19.66
N VAL A 258 -1.75 -16.07 -18.52
CA VAL A 258 -2.89 -15.81 -17.64
C VAL A 258 -3.56 -14.54 -18.14
N GLU A 259 -4.82 -14.66 -18.56
CA GLU A 259 -5.67 -13.57 -18.99
C GLU A 259 -5.90 -12.56 -17.86
N THR A 260 -5.62 -11.30 -18.17
CA THR A 260 -6.01 -10.11 -17.42
C THR A 260 -7.51 -10.11 -17.15
N LEU A 261 -7.92 -10.20 -15.87
CA LEU A 261 -9.28 -9.86 -15.45
C LEU A 261 -9.45 -8.34 -15.52
N GLY A 262 -9.87 -7.85 -16.68
CA GLY A 262 -10.38 -6.49 -16.84
C GLY A 262 -11.69 -6.33 -16.09
N LEU A 263 -11.72 -5.44 -15.11
CA LEU A 263 -12.94 -4.99 -14.43
C LEU A 263 -13.80 -4.20 -15.44
N SER A 264 -14.78 -4.88 -16.04
CA SER A 264 -15.93 -4.22 -16.67
C SER A 264 -17.15 -4.34 -15.77
N SER A 265 -17.82 -3.21 -15.53
CA SER A 265 -19.06 -3.10 -14.77
C SER A 265 -20.13 -4.09 -15.25
N SER A 266 -20.39 -5.13 -14.47
CA SER A 266 -21.57 -5.97 -14.59
C SER A 266 -21.96 -6.51 -13.21
N GLU A 267 -23.24 -6.79 -13.04
CA GLU A 267 -23.91 -7.07 -11.77
C GLU A 267 -23.19 -8.12 -10.91
N ALA A 268 -22.97 -7.78 -9.63
CA ALA A 268 -22.19 -8.56 -8.69
C ALA A 268 -22.75 -9.98 -8.51
N ASN A 269 -21.98 -10.98 -8.91
CA ASN A 269 -22.25 -12.38 -8.62
C ASN A 269 -21.99 -12.64 -7.12
N PRO A 270 -22.93 -13.22 -6.34
CA PRO A 270 -22.74 -13.47 -4.90
C PRO A 270 -21.50 -14.32 -4.56
N TYR A 271 -21.03 -15.16 -5.48
CA TYR A 271 -19.81 -15.97 -5.29
C TYR A 271 -18.51 -15.16 -5.37
N GLU A 272 -18.43 -14.13 -6.22
CA GLU A 272 -17.23 -13.27 -6.34
C GLU A 272 -17.06 -12.35 -5.11
N THR A 273 -18.19 -11.94 -4.52
CA THR A 273 -18.19 -11.07 -3.32
C THR A 273 -17.63 -11.80 -2.10
N THR A 274 -17.93 -13.10 -1.94
CA THR A 274 -17.45 -13.93 -0.82
C THR A 274 -15.95 -14.19 -0.92
N ILE A 275 -15.43 -14.54 -2.11
CA ILE A 275 -13.98 -14.78 -2.35
C ILE A 275 -13.17 -13.50 -2.11
N CYS A 276 -13.71 -12.35 -2.52
CA CYS A 276 -13.12 -11.04 -2.27
C CYS A 276 -13.07 -10.71 -0.76
N SER A 277 -14.11 -11.07 -0.01
CA SER A 277 -14.21 -10.75 1.43
C SER A 277 -13.23 -11.50 2.34
N SER A 278 -12.99 -12.80 2.10
CA SER A 278 -12.04 -13.61 2.88
C SER A 278 -10.59 -13.24 2.58
N ASN A 279 -10.28 -12.94 1.32
CA ASN A 279 -8.96 -12.46 0.91
C ASN A 279 -8.66 -11.09 1.55
N HIS A 280 -9.66 -10.20 1.64
CA HIS A 280 -9.51 -8.94 2.36
C HIS A 280 -9.24 -9.16 3.86
N LEU A 281 -9.96 -10.08 4.52
CA LEU A 281 -9.72 -10.37 5.94
C LEU A 281 -8.32 -10.93 6.21
N PHE A 282 -7.79 -11.77 5.33
CA PHE A 282 -6.40 -12.22 5.41
C PHE A 282 -5.43 -11.04 5.29
N MET A 283 -5.61 -10.18 4.28
CA MET A 283 -4.76 -9.01 4.06
C MET A 283 -4.83 -8.02 5.24
N GLU A 284 -6.00 -7.83 5.84
CA GLU A 284 -6.20 -7.01 7.04
C GLU A 284 -5.29 -7.45 8.19
N LYS A 285 -5.10 -8.77 8.36
CA LYS A 285 -4.20 -9.31 9.39
C LYS A 285 -2.74 -9.34 8.95
N LEU A 286 -2.49 -9.43 7.65
CA LEU A 286 -1.14 -9.43 7.09
C LEU A 286 -0.47 -8.04 7.13
N ILE A 287 -1.22 -6.96 6.89
CA ILE A 287 -0.67 -5.59 6.85
C ILE A 287 0.12 -5.26 8.13
N PRO A 288 -0.41 -5.45 9.36
CA PRO A 288 0.36 -5.24 10.58
C PRO A 288 1.65 -6.06 10.64
N VAL A 289 1.62 -7.33 10.20
CA VAL A 289 2.81 -8.20 10.17
C VAL A 289 3.88 -7.64 9.22
N ILE A 290 3.48 -7.19 8.02
CA ILE A 290 4.39 -6.56 7.05
C ILE A 290 5.04 -5.30 7.64
N ILE A 291 4.25 -4.46 8.32
CA ILE A 291 4.74 -3.21 8.91
C ILE A 291 5.76 -3.51 10.02
N GLU A 292 5.46 -4.42 10.95
CA GLU A 292 6.40 -4.77 12.03
C GLU A 292 7.70 -5.37 11.46
N LEU A 293 7.60 -6.34 10.54
CA LEU A 293 8.78 -6.94 9.91
C LEU A 293 9.59 -5.93 9.12
N PHE A 294 8.94 -5.00 8.41
CA PHE A 294 9.64 -3.93 7.71
C PHE A 294 10.39 -3.02 8.69
N LEU A 295 9.75 -2.58 9.77
CA LEU A 295 10.38 -1.69 10.76
C LEU A 295 11.57 -2.35 11.47
N GLU A 296 11.54 -3.67 11.67
CA GLU A 296 12.66 -4.45 12.22
C GLU A 296 13.81 -4.72 11.22
N ALA A 297 13.57 -4.56 9.92
CA ALA A 297 14.54 -4.90 8.90
C ALA A 297 15.77 -3.95 8.92
N PRO A 298 16.96 -4.42 8.53
CA PRO A 298 18.15 -3.57 8.40
C PRO A 298 17.94 -2.44 7.38
N SER A 299 18.46 -1.25 7.66
CA SER A 299 18.28 -0.06 6.81
C SER A 299 18.70 -0.26 5.34
N THR A 300 19.72 -1.10 5.10
CA THR A 300 20.21 -1.41 3.75
C THR A 300 19.14 -2.09 2.91
N GLU A 301 18.43 -3.05 3.49
CA GLU A 301 17.37 -3.82 2.83
C GLU A 301 16.08 -3.01 2.74
N LYS A 302 15.74 -2.27 3.80
CA LYS A 302 14.61 -1.33 3.82
C LYS A 302 14.62 -0.43 2.59
N CYS A 303 15.76 0.18 2.28
CA CYS A 303 15.90 1.10 1.14
C CYS A 303 15.46 0.47 -0.20
N SER A 304 15.77 -0.81 -0.41
CA SER A 304 15.45 -1.50 -1.67
C SER A 304 13.96 -1.79 -1.83
N ILE A 305 13.28 -2.14 -0.74
CA ILE A 305 11.92 -2.68 -0.76
C ILE A 305 10.85 -1.64 -0.40
N PHE A 306 11.24 -0.53 0.23
CA PHE A 306 10.32 0.52 0.69
C PHE A 306 9.38 1.05 -0.41
N PRO A 307 9.83 1.33 -1.65
CA PRO A 307 8.91 1.74 -2.72
C PRO A 307 7.79 0.73 -2.99
N GLU A 308 8.11 -0.58 -2.98
CA GLU A 308 7.11 -1.64 -3.23
C GLU A 308 6.14 -1.80 -2.06
N ILE A 309 6.59 -1.57 -0.83
CA ILE A 309 5.70 -1.55 0.35
C ILE A 309 4.71 -0.40 0.25
N ILE A 310 5.18 0.81 -0.07
CA ILE A 310 4.31 1.97 -0.26
C ILE A 310 3.29 1.72 -1.37
N LYS A 311 3.73 1.16 -2.49
CA LYS A 311 2.86 0.80 -3.61
C LYS A 311 1.82 -0.24 -3.22
N GLY A 312 2.22 -1.30 -2.51
CA GLY A 312 1.34 -2.36 -2.01
C GLY A 312 0.27 -1.81 -1.05
N LEU A 313 0.68 -0.98 -0.08
CA LEU A 313 -0.24 -0.30 0.83
C LEU A 313 -1.18 0.64 0.08
N GLY A 314 -0.68 1.39 -0.91
CA GLY A 314 -1.49 2.27 -1.75
C GLY A 314 -2.61 1.55 -2.49
N ARG A 315 -2.35 0.35 -3.01
CA ARG A 315 -3.38 -0.50 -3.62
C ARG A 315 -4.43 -0.93 -2.60
N CYS A 316 -4.01 -1.34 -1.40
CA CYS A 316 -4.92 -1.68 -0.31
C CYS A 316 -5.74 -0.47 0.16
N MET A 317 -5.18 0.74 0.19
CA MET A 317 -5.90 1.98 0.49
C MET A 317 -6.98 2.28 -0.55
N ASN A 318 -6.72 1.98 -1.83
CA ASN A 318 -7.67 2.26 -2.91
C ASN A 318 -8.92 1.36 -2.88
N THR A 319 -8.89 0.24 -2.14
CA THR A 319 -10.07 -0.62 -1.93
C THR A 319 -11.24 0.10 -1.28
N ARG A 320 -11.01 1.27 -0.68
CA ARG A 320 -12.07 2.16 -0.20
C ARG A 320 -13.14 2.47 -1.25
N ARG A 321 -12.78 2.56 -2.53
CA ARG A 321 -13.75 2.85 -3.61
C ARG A 321 -14.72 1.69 -3.83
N ASP A 322 -14.19 0.48 -3.82
CA ASP A 322 -14.93 -0.73 -4.14
C ASP A 322 -15.62 -1.33 -2.89
N SER A 323 -14.98 -1.20 -1.73
CA SER A 323 -15.44 -1.70 -0.43
C SER A 323 -15.27 -0.64 0.66
N PRO A 324 -16.09 0.43 0.68
CA PRO A 324 -15.96 1.52 1.64
C PRO A 324 -16.17 1.07 3.11
N LYS A 325 -16.98 0.03 3.32
CA LYS A 325 -17.24 -0.54 4.65
C LYS A 325 -16.10 -1.44 5.15
N GLY A 326 -15.27 -2.00 4.26
CA GLY A 326 -14.17 -2.89 4.62
C GLY A 326 -13.10 -2.22 5.48
N SER A 327 -12.43 -2.97 6.36
CA SER A 327 -11.41 -2.40 7.26
C SER A 327 -10.00 -2.37 6.66
N LEU A 328 -9.78 -3.13 5.58
CA LEU A 328 -8.51 -3.20 4.82
C LEU A 328 -7.92 -1.83 4.48
N TRP A 329 -8.71 -0.93 3.89
CA TRP A 329 -8.20 0.39 3.52
C TRP A 329 -7.81 1.24 4.74
N ARG A 330 -8.53 1.10 5.86
CA ARG A 330 -8.23 1.82 7.12
C ARG A 330 -6.89 1.37 7.69
N LEU A 331 -6.68 0.05 7.76
CA LEU A 331 -5.42 -0.53 8.22
C LEU A 331 -4.25 -0.19 7.28
N ALA A 332 -4.50 -0.16 5.97
CA ALA A 332 -3.49 0.25 5.00
C ALA A 332 -3.09 1.72 5.16
N VAL A 333 -4.05 2.62 5.41
CA VAL A 333 -3.79 4.03 5.71
C VAL A 333 -2.96 4.18 6.99
N GLU A 334 -3.34 3.48 8.07
CA GLU A 334 -2.62 3.51 9.34
C GLU A 334 -1.17 3.04 9.16
N GLY A 335 -0.99 1.93 8.44
CA GLY A 335 0.33 1.39 8.11
C GLY A 335 1.18 2.33 7.27
N PHE A 336 0.60 2.90 6.22
CA PHE A 336 1.27 3.87 5.35
C PHE A 336 1.75 5.08 6.14
N ASN A 337 0.88 5.67 6.97
CA ASN A 337 1.23 6.83 7.80
C ASN A 337 2.31 6.48 8.84
N ARG A 338 2.22 5.30 9.48
CA ARG A 338 3.20 4.86 10.47
C ARG A 338 4.59 4.67 9.85
N ILE A 339 4.68 3.97 8.73
CA ILE A 339 5.96 3.73 8.05
C ILE A 339 6.58 5.06 7.61
N LEU A 340 5.81 5.93 6.97
CA LEU A 340 6.33 7.24 6.55
C LEU A 340 6.83 8.05 7.74
N THR A 341 6.06 8.12 8.82
CA THR A 341 6.44 8.90 10.01
C THR A 341 7.72 8.36 10.66
N VAL A 342 7.85 7.05 10.84
CA VAL A 342 9.03 6.46 11.48
C VAL A 342 10.28 6.62 10.60
N GLU A 343 10.20 6.25 9.32
CA GLU A 343 11.37 6.25 8.43
C GLU A 343 11.85 7.66 8.06
N LEU A 344 10.97 8.67 8.08
CA LEU A 344 11.36 10.07 7.85
C LEU A 344 12.03 10.68 9.08
N MET A 345 11.63 10.28 10.29
CA MET A 345 12.30 10.70 11.52
C MET A 345 13.69 10.06 11.66
N GLU A 346 13.87 8.84 11.14
CA GLU A 346 15.14 8.10 11.19
C GLU A 346 16.09 8.41 10.02
N ALA A 347 15.64 9.14 8.99
CA ALA A 347 16.42 9.44 7.79
C ALA A 347 17.74 10.18 8.06
N ASP A 348 17.81 10.97 9.13
CA ASP A 348 19.02 11.72 9.54
C ASP A 348 20.19 10.79 10.00
N ASN A 349 19.92 9.51 10.32
CA ASN A 349 20.92 8.56 10.85
C ASN A 349 21.53 7.61 9.80
N ASN A 350 21.05 7.61 8.56
CA ASN A 350 21.41 6.61 7.54
C ASN A 350 22.66 6.99 6.72
N THR A 351 23.79 7.22 7.39
CA THR A 351 25.05 7.70 6.79
C THR A 351 25.93 6.60 6.15
N LYS A 352 25.48 5.34 6.13
CA LYS A 352 26.35 4.17 5.82
C LYS A 352 26.12 3.50 4.45
N LEU A 353 25.19 3.97 3.62
CA LEU A 353 24.89 3.32 2.32
C LEU A 353 25.60 4.01 1.14
N ASP A 354 25.85 3.26 0.07
CA ASP A 354 26.30 3.82 -1.22
C ASP A 354 25.34 4.94 -1.68
N PRO A 355 25.84 6.19 -1.83
CA PRO A 355 25.02 7.35 -2.17
C PRO A 355 24.21 7.19 -3.45
N HIS A 356 24.71 6.45 -4.45
CA HIS A 356 24.05 6.32 -5.74
C HIS A 356 22.83 5.39 -5.70
N ILE A 357 22.97 4.22 -5.08
CA ILE A 357 21.88 3.24 -4.92
C ILE A 357 20.79 3.84 -4.03
N TYR A 358 21.19 4.48 -2.93
CA TYR A 358 20.27 5.17 -2.03
C TYR A 358 19.45 6.23 -2.75
N ARG A 359 20.09 7.07 -3.57
CA ARG A 359 19.43 8.16 -4.30
C ARG A 359 18.40 7.64 -5.31
N HIS A 360 18.72 6.59 -6.06
CA HIS A 360 17.78 6.00 -7.01
C HIS A 360 16.57 5.37 -6.30
N ALA A 361 16.81 4.62 -5.23
CA ALA A 361 15.74 4.04 -4.41
C ALA A 361 14.85 5.12 -3.78
N ARG A 362 15.43 6.22 -3.29
CA ARG A 362 14.68 7.37 -2.76
C ARG A 362 13.87 8.10 -3.84
N ALA A 363 14.41 8.27 -5.04
CA ALA A 363 13.64 8.86 -6.14
C ALA A 363 12.41 8.00 -6.51
N ARG A 364 12.59 6.66 -6.56
CA ARG A 364 11.47 5.72 -6.76
C ARG A 364 10.45 5.81 -5.63
N LEU A 365 10.90 5.83 -4.37
CA LEU A 365 10.03 5.97 -3.21
C LEU A 365 9.14 7.21 -3.32
N TRP A 366 9.74 8.38 -3.59
CA TRP A 366 9.01 9.63 -3.68
C TRP A 366 7.98 9.65 -4.82
N LYS A 367 8.28 8.96 -5.93
CA LYS A 367 7.31 8.74 -6.99
C LYS A 367 6.11 7.91 -6.50
N GLU A 368 6.35 6.77 -5.84
CA GLU A 368 5.28 5.92 -5.32
C GLU A 368 4.46 6.65 -4.23
N VAL A 369 5.10 7.39 -3.32
CA VAL A 369 4.40 8.22 -2.32
C VAL A 369 3.46 9.23 -2.99
N ALA A 370 3.94 9.94 -4.01
CA ALA A 370 3.11 10.88 -4.75
C ALA A 370 1.96 10.18 -5.50
N ASP A 371 2.20 9.01 -6.07
CA ASP A 371 1.17 8.21 -6.75
C ASP A 371 0.07 7.77 -5.75
N VAL A 372 0.45 7.32 -4.54
CA VAL A 372 -0.51 6.95 -3.48
C VAL A 372 -1.36 8.13 -3.06
N TYR A 373 -0.75 9.29 -2.77
CA TYR A 373 -1.51 10.47 -2.40
C TYR A 373 -2.43 10.94 -3.53
N ASP A 374 -1.96 10.95 -4.78
CA ASP A 374 -2.78 11.37 -5.91
C ASP A 374 -3.97 10.43 -6.14
N ILE A 375 -3.76 9.12 -6.07
CA ILE A 375 -4.83 8.13 -6.25
C ILE A 375 -5.84 8.18 -5.09
N PHE A 376 -5.34 8.16 -3.84
CA PHE A 376 -6.19 8.03 -2.66
C PHE A 376 -6.88 9.34 -2.29
N LEU A 377 -6.13 10.44 -2.17
CA LEU A 377 -6.72 11.74 -1.81
C LEU A 377 -7.65 12.20 -2.93
N VAL A 378 -7.23 12.17 -4.20
CA VAL A 378 -8.05 12.72 -5.30
C VAL A 378 -9.25 11.83 -5.62
N GLY A 379 -9.10 10.51 -5.51
CA GLY A 379 -10.15 9.60 -5.96
C GLY A 379 -11.01 8.98 -4.87
N SER A 380 -10.62 9.04 -3.59
CA SER A 380 -11.35 8.35 -2.51
C SER A 380 -11.78 9.28 -1.37
N CYS A 381 -10.92 10.19 -0.92
CA CYS A 381 -11.24 11.10 0.20
C CYS A 381 -12.24 12.19 -0.18
N GLY A 382 -13.05 12.67 0.77
CA GLY A 382 -13.94 13.82 0.57
C GLY A 382 -14.95 13.66 -0.56
N ARG A 383 -15.44 12.43 -0.79
CA ARG A 383 -16.44 12.10 -1.82
C ARG A 383 -17.73 11.60 -1.19
N ALA A 384 -18.84 11.85 -1.89
CA ALA A 384 -20.15 11.31 -1.53
C ALA A 384 -20.18 9.81 -1.85
N LEU A 385 -20.03 8.98 -0.82
CA LEU A 385 -20.18 7.52 -0.92
C LEU A 385 -21.61 7.16 -0.48
N SER A 386 -22.19 6.11 -1.05
CA SER A 386 -23.57 5.67 -0.76
C SER A 386 -23.75 5.41 0.75
N SER A 387 -24.56 6.25 1.38
CA SER A 387 -24.69 6.35 2.83
C SER A 387 -25.71 5.36 3.41
N ASP A 388 -25.29 4.10 3.57
CA ASP A 388 -26.00 3.09 4.39
C ASP A 388 -25.18 2.72 5.64
N GLY A 389 -24.34 3.63 6.13
CA GLY A 389 -23.46 3.43 7.28
C GLY A 389 -23.96 4.13 8.56
N ASN A 390 -23.55 3.65 9.73
CA ASN A 390 -23.80 4.35 10.99
C ASN A 390 -23.02 5.67 11.02
N ALA A 391 -23.62 6.74 11.58
CA ALA A 391 -23.02 8.06 11.66
C ALA A 391 -21.64 8.07 12.36
N GLU A 392 -21.43 7.18 13.34
CA GLU A 392 -20.14 7.03 14.03
C GLU A 392 -19.04 6.49 13.12
N SER A 393 -19.35 5.50 12.28
CA SER A 393 -18.39 4.93 11.32
C SER A 393 -17.97 5.96 10.26
N LEU A 394 -18.91 6.80 9.80
CA LEU A 394 -18.62 7.88 8.86
C LEU A 394 -17.69 8.93 9.47
N LYS A 395 -17.92 9.33 10.73
CA LYS A 395 -17.04 10.27 11.44
C LYS A 395 -15.62 9.70 11.63
N ALA A 396 -15.50 8.41 11.93
CA ALA A 396 -14.21 7.75 12.02
C ALA A 396 -13.48 7.77 10.66
N ASP A 397 -14.19 7.51 9.56
CA ASP A 397 -13.61 7.57 8.22
C ASP A 397 -13.15 8.99 7.85
N GLU A 398 -13.95 10.00 8.19
CA GLU A 398 -13.58 11.41 8.02
C GLU A 398 -12.33 11.78 8.83
N MET A 399 -12.19 11.26 10.06
CA MET A 399 -10.99 11.47 10.87
C MET A 399 -9.75 10.84 10.23
N ILE A 400 -9.89 9.64 9.65
CA ILE A 400 -8.80 8.97 8.93
C ILE A 400 -8.38 9.80 7.71
N GLU A 401 -9.33 10.31 6.92
CA GLU A 401 -9.02 11.20 5.78
C GLU A 401 -8.23 12.43 6.21
N MET A 402 -8.67 13.09 7.29
CA MET A 402 -7.98 14.27 7.82
C MET A 402 -6.59 13.91 8.33
N THR A 403 -6.42 12.73 8.92
CA THR A 403 -5.11 12.24 9.36
C THR A 403 -4.17 12.07 8.17
N VAL A 404 -4.62 11.49 7.06
CA VAL A 404 -3.81 11.36 5.83
C VAL A 404 -3.40 12.73 5.28
N LEU A 405 -4.34 13.69 5.27
CA LEU A 405 -4.08 15.05 4.82
C LEU A 405 -3.08 15.79 5.73
N ASN A 406 -3.19 15.63 7.04
CA ASN A 406 -2.27 16.23 8.01
C ASN A 406 -0.87 15.60 7.91
N VAL A 407 -0.76 14.28 7.70
CA VAL A 407 0.54 13.62 7.47
C VAL A 407 1.19 14.16 6.19
N LEU A 408 0.43 14.37 5.11
CA LEU A 408 0.96 15.00 3.90
C LEU A 408 1.44 16.43 4.15
N THR A 409 0.67 17.23 4.88
CA THR A 409 0.97 18.66 5.00
C THR A 409 1.98 18.94 6.11
N ASP A 410 1.67 18.53 7.34
CA ASP A 410 2.43 18.91 8.53
C ASP A 410 3.70 18.08 8.69
N MET A 411 3.65 16.78 8.39
CA MET A 411 4.82 15.91 8.56
C MET A 411 5.71 15.91 7.30
N LEU A 412 5.11 15.75 6.11
CA LEU A 412 5.86 15.67 4.86
C LEU A 412 6.25 17.04 4.30
N LEU A 413 5.27 17.89 3.94
CA LEU A 413 5.54 19.13 3.20
C LEU A 413 6.06 20.28 4.08
N LYS A 414 5.73 20.34 5.38
CA LYS A 414 6.35 21.29 6.32
C LYS A 414 7.65 20.77 6.94
N GLY A 415 7.87 19.45 6.89
CA GLY A 415 9.06 18.80 7.41
C GLY A 415 10.30 18.97 6.54
N LYS A 416 11.40 18.35 6.97
CA LYS A 416 12.62 18.23 6.14
C LYS A 416 12.42 17.14 5.09
N ILE A 417 12.02 17.54 3.90
CA ILE A 417 11.82 16.64 2.76
C ILE A 417 13.00 16.72 1.78
N ASP A 418 13.47 15.57 1.30
CA ASP A 418 14.56 15.42 0.33
C ASP A 418 14.04 15.06 -1.09
N ALA A 419 12.75 15.30 -1.35
CA ALA A 419 12.10 14.98 -2.62
C ALA A 419 12.51 15.94 -3.75
N PRO A 420 12.60 15.46 -5.00
CA PRO A 420 12.75 16.32 -6.18
C PRO A 420 11.63 17.35 -6.31
N VAL A 421 11.94 18.52 -6.87
CA VAL A 421 10.99 19.63 -7.02
C VAL A 421 9.76 19.22 -7.84
N GLU A 422 9.92 18.35 -8.83
CA GLU A 422 8.80 17.82 -9.62
C GLU A 422 7.82 17.01 -8.77
N ILE A 423 8.32 16.28 -7.77
CA ILE A 423 7.49 15.53 -6.83
C ILE A 423 6.78 16.49 -5.87
N LEU A 424 7.47 17.52 -5.37
CA LEU A 424 6.86 18.56 -4.53
C LEU A 424 5.70 19.24 -5.27
N HIS A 425 5.91 19.60 -6.54
CA HIS A 425 4.86 20.16 -7.38
C HIS A 425 3.69 19.19 -7.58
N ARG A 426 3.94 17.89 -7.80
CA ARG A 426 2.86 16.90 -7.87
C ARG A 426 2.06 16.82 -6.58
N LEU A 427 2.71 16.74 -5.42
CA LEU A 427 2.04 16.66 -4.12
C LEU A 427 1.17 17.89 -3.83
N VAL A 428 1.68 19.09 -4.12
CA VAL A 428 0.91 20.33 -3.95
C VAL A 428 -0.24 20.42 -4.97
N SER A 429 -0.01 19.97 -6.22
CA SER A 429 -1.07 19.89 -7.22
C SER A 429 -2.17 18.89 -6.82
N THR A 430 -1.82 17.78 -6.16
CA THR A 430 -2.79 16.85 -5.57
C THR A 430 -3.67 17.55 -4.52
N LEU A 431 -3.09 18.37 -3.62
CA LEU A 431 -3.86 19.18 -2.66
C LEU A 431 -4.82 20.14 -3.37
N ASP A 432 -4.34 20.83 -4.40
CA ASP A 432 -5.14 21.76 -5.20
C ASP A 432 -6.31 21.06 -5.92
N ARG A 433 -6.09 19.86 -6.46
CA ARG A 433 -7.15 19.03 -7.06
C ARG A 433 -8.21 18.62 -6.03
N CYS A 434 -7.82 18.38 -4.79
CA CYS A 434 -8.75 18.09 -3.70
C CYS A 434 -9.54 19.34 -3.28
N ALA A 435 -8.86 20.49 -3.15
CA ALA A 435 -9.48 21.79 -2.85
C ALA A 435 -10.38 22.31 -3.99
N SER A 436 -10.16 21.85 -5.23
CA SER A 436 -10.93 22.29 -6.40
C SER A 436 -12.40 21.88 -6.38
N ARG A 437 -12.71 20.78 -5.69
CA ARG A 437 -13.86 19.96 -6.06
C ARG A 437 -15.17 20.70 -5.85
N THR A 438 -15.28 21.36 -4.72
CA THR A 438 -16.42 22.22 -4.39
C THR A 438 -16.49 23.41 -5.32
N GLY A 439 -15.35 24.08 -5.56
CA GLY A 439 -15.27 25.21 -6.47
C GLY A 439 -15.72 24.90 -7.91
N SER A 440 -15.49 23.68 -8.40
CA SER A 440 -15.76 23.28 -9.78
C SER A 440 -17.20 22.81 -10.09
N LEU A 441 -18.04 22.64 -9.06
CA LEU A 441 -19.38 22.11 -9.24
C LEU A 441 -20.41 23.22 -9.51
N PRO A 442 -21.44 22.93 -10.34
CA PRO A 442 -22.61 23.80 -10.46
C PRO A 442 -23.37 23.96 -9.15
N ILE A 443 -24.05 25.08 -8.98
CA ILE A 443 -24.83 25.44 -7.77
C ILE A 443 -25.81 24.34 -7.38
N GLU A 444 -26.51 23.74 -8.34
CA GLU A 444 -27.53 22.71 -8.09
C GLU A 444 -26.92 21.43 -7.49
N SER A 445 -25.68 21.12 -7.88
CA SER A 445 -24.96 19.94 -7.37
C SER A 445 -24.43 20.16 -5.96
N LEU A 446 -24.15 21.42 -5.58
CA LEU A 446 -23.62 21.77 -4.26
C LEU A 446 -24.66 21.60 -3.15
N GLU A 447 -25.93 21.81 -3.44
CA GLU A 447 -27.02 21.66 -2.45
C GLU A 447 -27.26 20.21 -2.05
N LEU A 448 -26.99 19.26 -2.96
CA LEU A 448 -27.17 17.82 -2.73
C LEU A 448 -25.93 17.16 -2.11
N MET A 449 -24.85 17.92 -1.94
CA MET A 449 -23.57 17.37 -1.53
C MET A 449 -23.49 17.20 -0.01
N PRO A 450 -23.03 16.02 0.49
CA PRO A 450 -22.77 15.82 1.91
C PRO A 450 -21.77 16.82 2.48
N SER A 451 -22.02 17.28 3.71
CA SER A 451 -21.19 18.31 4.36
C SER A 451 -19.72 17.91 4.54
N HIS A 452 -19.39 16.62 4.68
CA HIS A 452 -17.99 16.18 4.82
C HIS A 452 -17.15 16.46 3.57
N CYS A 453 -17.76 16.44 2.38
CA CYS A 453 -17.07 16.71 1.12
C CYS A 453 -16.55 18.15 1.08
N SER A 454 -17.39 19.11 1.47
CA SER A 454 -16.98 20.52 1.52
C SER A 454 -15.98 20.80 2.63
N ARG A 455 -16.14 20.17 3.82
CA ARG A 455 -15.15 20.27 4.89
C ARG A 455 -13.78 19.76 4.48
N PHE A 456 -13.72 18.63 3.78
CA PHE A 456 -12.45 18.06 3.27
C PHE A 456 -11.79 18.97 2.24
N SER A 457 -12.56 19.47 1.26
CA SER A 457 -12.08 20.43 0.26
C SER A 457 -11.53 21.71 0.91
N LEU A 458 -12.28 22.26 1.87
CA LEU A 458 -11.87 23.46 2.61
C LEU A 458 -10.60 23.23 3.44
N SER A 459 -10.46 22.04 4.04
CA SER A 459 -9.26 21.67 4.79
C SER A 459 -8.05 21.59 3.86
N CYS A 460 -8.19 21.04 2.66
CA CYS A 460 -7.11 21.01 1.66
C CYS A 460 -6.66 22.44 1.28
N LEU A 461 -7.61 23.35 1.10
CA LEU A 461 -7.33 24.75 0.81
C LEU A 461 -6.58 25.43 1.97
N GLN A 462 -7.04 25.23 3.21
CA GLN A 462 -6.37 25.75 4.42
C GLN A 462 -4.94 25.21 4.57
N MET A 463 -4.71 23.94 4.22
CA MET A 463 -3.37 23.36 4.21
C MET A 463 -2.47 24.05 3.19
N MET A 464 -2.96 24.39 1.99
CA MET A 464 -2.18 25.15 1.02
C MET A 464 -1.79 26.55 1.51
N PHE A 465 -2.71 27.27 2.17
CA PHE A 465 -2.38 28.52 2.85
C PHE A 465 -1.30 28.31 3.91
N SER A 466 -1.41 27.24 4.69
CA SER A 466 -0.45 26.91 5.73
C SER A 466 0.96 26.58 5.20
N LEU A 467 1.07 26.00 4.00
CA LEU A 467 2.37 25.78 3.32
C LEU A 467 3.03 27.09 2.87
N CYS A 468 2.23 28.10 2.54
CA CYS A 468 2.72 29.40 2.10
C CYS A 468 3.02 30.34 3.29
N SER A 469 2.37 30.11 4.43
CA SER A 469 2.42 30.99 5.59
C SER A 469 3.77 30.93 6.34
N PHE A 470 4.27 32.12 6.67
CA PHE A 470 5.49 32.37 7.42
C PHE A 470 5.17 32.87 8.83
N SER A 471 5.87 32.36 9.83
CA SER A 471 5.85 32.82 11.22
C SER A 471 7.25 33.25 11.64
N PHE A 472 7.36 34.34 12.40
CA PHE A 472 8.64 34.86 12.90
C PHE A 472 9.33 33.96 13.92
N GLU A 473 8.58 33.05 14.56
CA GLU A 473 9.09 32.11 15.56
C GLU A 473 9.63 30.81 14.94
N ASP A 474 9.35 30.56 13.66
CA ASP A 474 9.71 29.33 12.97
C ASP A 474 11.07 29.45 12.26
N ASP A 475 11.91 28.42 12.38
CA ASP A 475 13.02 28.24 11.44
C ASP A 475 12.48 28.11 10.01
N TRP A 476 13.06 28.84 9.07
CA TRP A 476 12.67 28.82 7.64
C TRP A 476 13.73 28.11 6.78
N PRO A 477 13.77 26.76 6.79
CA PRO A 477 14.76 26.00 6.04
C PRO A 477 14.55 26.10 4.53
N SER A 478 15.63 25.90 3.76
CA SER A 478 15.60 25.93 2.28
C SER A 478 14.55 25.00 1.67
N ALA A 479 14.27 23.84 2.29
CA ALA A 479 13.23 22.93 1.84
C ALA A 479 11.83 23.56 1.95
N ARG A 480 11.52 24.20 3.08
CA ARG A 480 10.25 24.92 3.30
C ARG A 480 10.12 26.12 2.36
N SER A 481 11.20 26.85 2.12
CA SER A 481 11.25 27.94 1.13
C SER A 481 10.90 27.44 -0.29
N THR A 482 11.45 26.28 -0.69
CA THR A 482 11.16 25.65 -1.99
C THR A 482 9.69 25.25 -2.11
N ILE A 483 9.14 24.61 -1.07
CA ILE A 483 7.74 24.15 -1.06
C ILE A 483 6.78 25.33 -1.07
N SER A 484 7.06 26.37 -0.27
CA SER A 484 6.30 27.61 -0.25
C SER A 484 6.30 28.28 -1.63
N SER A 485 7.47 28.32 -2.29
CA SER A 485 7.63 28.86 -3.65
C SER A 485 6.87 28.07 -4.72
N VAL A 486 6.84 26.74 -4.62
CA VAL A 486 6.03 25.89 -5.51
C VAL A 486 4.54 26.06 -5.23
N SER A 487 4.17 26.26 -3.96
CA SER A 487 2.77 26.32 -3.53
C SER A 487 2.09 27.64 -3.82
N ILE A 488 2.82 28.76 -3.76
CA ILE A 488 2.22 30.09 -3.84
C ILE A 488 1.55 30.34 -5.21
N ASP A 489 2.18 29.95 -6.31
CA ASP A 489 1.59 30.16 -7.65
C ASP A 489 0.29 29.35 -7.83
N ILE A 490 0.27 28.11 -7.32
CA ILE A 490 -0.91 27.26 -7.36
C ILE A 490 -2.02 27.84 -6.47
N LEU A 491 -1.67 28.28 -5.26
CA LEU A 491 -2.60 28.89 -4.31
C LEU A 491 -3.23 30.17 -4.86
N ILE A 492 -2.43 31.09 -5.40
CA ILE A 492 -2.95 32.38 -5.91
C ILE A 492 -3.88 32.16 -7.09
N ARG A 493 -3.53 31.26 -8.01
CA ARG A 493 -4.41 30.88 -9.12
C ARG A 493 -5.72 30.26 -8.60
N ARG A 494 -5.65 29.43 -7.56
CA ARG A 494 -6.84 28.84 -6.93
C ARG A 494 -7.73 29.90 -6.30
N CYS A 495 -7.16 30.84 -5.55
CA CYS A 495 -7.88 31.96 -4.97
C CYS A 495 -8.57 32.78 -6.06
N GLU A 496 -7.86 33.13 -7.13
CA GLU A 496 -8.44 33.87 -8.27
C GLU A 496 -9.64 33.13 -8.89
N VAL A 497 -9.53 31.81 -9.09
CA VAL A 497 -10.64 30.98 -9.60
C VAL A 497 -11.84 30.99 -8.66
N ILE A 498 -11.64 30.83 -7.35
CA ILE A 498 -12.72 30.83 -6.35
C ILE A 498 -13.44 32.19 -6.34
N LEU A 499 -12.68 33.29 -6.29
CA LEU A 499 -13.23 34.64 -6.25
C LEU A 499 -14.03 34.97 -7.52
N LYS A 500 -13.50 34.61 -8.70
CA LYS A 500 -14.21 34.79 -9.98
C LYS A 500 -15.46 33.93 -10.07
N GLN A 501 -15.39 32.67 -9.65
CA GLN A 501 -16.53 31.77 -9.67
C GLN A 501 -17.65 32.24 -8.74
N PHE A 502 -17.29 32.69 -7.53
CA PHE A 502 -18.26 33.30 -6.59
C PHE A 502 -18.99 34.48 -7.25
N LEU A 503 -18.26 35.39 -7.89
CA LEU A 503 -18.86 36.56 -8.52
C LEU A 503 -19.74 36.18 -9.71
N SER A 504 -19.32 35.21 -10.54
CA SER A 504 -20.15 34.68 -11.64
C SER A 504 -21.45 34.11 -11.10
N ASP A 505 -21.37 33.20 -10.13
CA ASP A 505 -22.52 32.56 -9.51
C ASP A 505 -23.45 33.60 -8.86
N GLU A 506 -22.89 34.60 -8.17
CA GLU A 506 -23.65 35.68 -7.56
C GLU A 506 -24.43 36.50 -8.61
N ASN A 507 -23.81 36.77 -9.77
CA ASN A 507 -24.47 37.51 -10.85
C ASN A 507 -25.54 36.66 -11.56
N ASP A 508 -25.27 35.37 -11.77
CA ASP A 508 -26.15 34.47 -12.51
C ASP A 508 -27.43 34.12 -11.72
N LEU A 509 -27.32 33.96 -10.39
CA LEU A 509 -28.46 33.67 -9.51
C LEU A 509 -29.42 34.85 -9.30
N GLY A 510 -29.01 36.08 -9.63
CA GLY A 510 -29.76 37.28 -9.27
C GLY A 510 -30.05 37.28 -7.76
N GLU A 511 -31.18 37.81 -7.30
CA GLU A 511 -31.53 38.01 -5.87
C GLU A 511 -31.55 36.76 -4.97
N HIS A 512 -31.32 35.56 -5.51
CA HIS A 512 -31.26 34.34 -4.71
C HIS A 512 -29.93 34.21 -3.95
N ALA A 513 -30.01 33.72 -2.71
CA ALA A 513 -28.85 33.46 -1.87
C ALA A 513 -28.01 32.31 -2.44
N LEU A 514 -26.68 32.44 -2.37
CA LEU A 514 -25.75 31.39 -2.77
C LEU A 514 -25.76 30.23 -1.76
N PRO A 515 -25.49 28.98 -2.21
CA PRO A 515 -25.32 27.86 -1.29
C PRO A 515 -24.20 28.15 -0.28
N ALA A 516 -24.42 27.75 0.98
CA ALA A 516 -23.48 28.00 2.07
C ALA A 516 -22.07 27.49 1.79
N VAL A 517 -21.91 26.42 0.98
CA VAL A 517 -20.61 25.90 0.56
C VAL A 517 -19.80 26.96 -0.21
N ARG A 518 -20.43 27.67 -1.16
CA ARG A 518 -19.77 28.70 -1.98
C ARG A 518 -19.41 29.93 -1.14
N THR A 519 -20.34 30.37 -0.29
CA THR A 519 -20.11 31.53 0.58
C THR A 519 -19.03 31.23 1.62
N ASN A 520 -19.03 30.05 2.24
CA ASN A 520 -18.02 29.65 3.22
C ASN A 520 -16.63 29.48 2.60
N GLU A 521 -16.54 28.91 1.40
CA GLU A 521 -15.28 28.78 0.66
C GLU A 521 -14.66 30.16 0.39
N THR A 522 -15.48 31.10 -0.08
CA THR A 522 -15.05 32.49 -0.36
C THR A 522 -14.65 33.24 0.92
N ILE A 523 -15.44 33.13 1.98
CA ILE A 523 -15.11 33.73 3.28
C ILE A 523 -13.80 33.16 3.82
N CYS A 524 -13.57 31.85 3.70
CA CYS A 524 -12.33 31.22 4.12
C CYS A 524 -11.13 31.76 3.33
N VAL A 525 -11.22 31.83 1.99
CA VAL A 525 -10.16 32.42 1.15
C VAL A 525 -9.81 33.83 1.62
N LEU A 526 -10.81 34.71 1.78
CA LEU A 526 -10.57 36.10 2.14
C LEU A 526 -9.98 36.24 3.56
N GLN A 527 -10.41 35.39 4.50
CA GLN A 527 -9.85 35.36 5.85
C GLN A 527 -8.41 34.86 5.87
N GLU A 528 -8.10 33.78 5.16
CA GLU A 528 -6.75 33.21 5.11
C GLU A 528 -5.80 34.12 4.35
N LEU A 529 -6.24 34.77 3.26
CA LEU A 529 -5.46 35.81 2.57
C LEU A 529 -5.09 36.97 3.49
N ALA A 530 -5.99 37.37 4.39
CA ALA A 530 -5.76 38.46 5.34
C ALA A 530 -4.80 38.07 6.48
N ARG A 531 -4.77 36.79 6.86
CA ARG A 531 -3.91 36.26 7.94
C ARG A 531 -2.53 35.85 7.45
N MET A 532 -2.43 35.41 6.20
CA MET A 532 -1.22 34.85 5.64
C MET A 532 -0.17 35.95 5.44
N ILE A 533 1.02 35.72 5.99
CA ILE A 533 2.23 36.49 5.71
C ILE A 533 3.15 35.53 4.95
N ILE A 534 3.79 36.01 3.88
CA ILE A 534 4.72 35.17 3.10
C ILE A 534 6.16 35.60 3.32
N HIS A 535 7.06 34.62 3.28
CA HIS A 535 8.50 34.86 3.40
C HIS A 535 9.03 35.57 2.14
N SER A 536 10.14 36.28 2.34
CA SER A 536 10.99 36.92 1.33
C SER A 536 11.15 36.10 0.04
N ASP A 537 11.58 34.86 0.18
CA ASP A 537 11.89 33.97 -0.94
C ASP A 537 10.64 33.61 -1.73
N THR A 538 9.54 33.31 -1.03
CA THR A 538 8.24 33.01 -1.63
C THR A 538 7.70 34.22 -2.40
N ALA A 539 7.85 35.42 -1.85
CA ALA A 539 7.44 36.66 -2.50
C ALA A 539 8.19 36.93 -3.82
N SER A 540 9.44 36.47 -3.94
CA SER A 540 10.27 36.69 -5.12
C SER A 540 9.75 35.97 -6.38
N VAL A 541 9.06 34.85 -6.19
CA VAL A 541 8.52 34.01 -7.27
C VAL A 541 7.21 34.57 -7.83
N LEU A 542 6.50 35.42 -7.07
CA LEU A 542 5.24 36.00 -7.50
C LEU A 542 5.36 36.77 -8.83
N ASN A 543 4.32 36.62 -9.65
CA ASN A 543 4.16 37.30 -10.93
C ASN A 543 3.70 38.76 -10.75
N LEU A 544 4.57 39.59 -10.17
CA LEU A 544 4.33 41.02 -9.98
C LEU A 544 4.95 41.88 -11.09
N PRO A 545 4.30 42.99 -11.49
CA PRO A 545 4.92 44.00 -12.34
C PRO A 545 6.26 44.50 -11.79
N ALA A 546 7.23 44.77 -12.65
CA ALA A 546 8.60 45.11 -12.26
C ALA A 546 8.71 46.30 -11.27
N LEU A 547 7.83 47.30 -11.42
CA LEU A 547 7.77 48.45 -10.51
C LEU A 547 7.38 48.05 -9.08
N LEU A 548 6.44 47.11 -8.94
CA LEU A 548 5.97 46.61 -7.66
C LEU A 548 6.98 45.65 -7.01
N LYS A 549 7.73 44.89 -7.82
CA LYS A 549 8.82 44.04 -7.32
C LYS A 549 9.88 44.85 -6.57
N VAL A 550 10.31 46.00 -7.12
CA VAL A 550 11.31 46.88 -6.47
C VAL A 550 10.81 47.44 -5.14
N THR A 551 9.52 47.76 -5.02
CA THR A 551 8.93 48.25 -3.76
C THR A 551 8.80 47.15 -2.71
N VAL A 552 8.49 45.92 -3.13
CA VAL A 552 8.41 44.75 -2.25
C VAL A 552 9.81 44.40 -1.75
N GLU A 553 10.80 44.24 -2.64
CA GLU A 553 12.19 43.91 -2.31
C GLU A 553 12.84 44.86 -1.26
N LYS A 554 12.45 46.13 -1.24
CA LYS A 554 12.95 47.11 -0.25
C LYS A 554 12.37 46.91 1.16
N ARG A 555 11.18 46.32 1.30
CA ARG A 555 10.50 46.06 2.59
C ARG A 555 10.64 44.63 3.09
N VAL A 556 11.06 43.71 2.23
CA VAL A 556 11.13 42.24 2.41
C VAL A 556 11.94 41.72 3.61
N ARG A 557 12.59 42.57 4.41
CA ARG A 557 13.43 42.08 5.52
C ARG A 557 12.69 41.24 6.58
N HIS A 558 11.34 41.28 6.67
CA HIS A 558 10.58 40.62 7.75
C HIS A 558 9.16 40.15 7.34
N GLY A 559 9.00 39.49 6.18
CA GLY A 559 7.69 38.97 5.73
C GLY A 559 6.73 40.06 5.22
N CYS A 560 5.88 39.73 4.24
CA CYS A 560 5.03 40.72 3.56
C CYS A 560 3.69 40.16 3.09
N HIS A 561 2.74 41.04 2.76
CA HIS A 561 1.46 40.68 2.13
C HIS A 561 1.48 40.84 0.61
N SER A 562 2.62 40.59 -0.04
CA SER A 562 2.80 40.83 -1.48
C SER A 562 1.89 39.97 -2.37
N HIS A 563 1.37 38.85 -1.85
CA HIS A 563 0.35 38.03 -2.52
C HIS A 563 -0.95 38.79 -2.76
N LEU A 564 -1.32 39.73 -1.87
CA LEU A 564 -2.52 40.54 -2.01
C LEU A 564 -2.45 41.48 -3.21
N LEU A 565 -1.25 41.90 -3.60
CA LEU A 565 -1.04 42.77 -4.77
C LEU A 565 -1.39 42.05 -6.08
N VAL A 566 -1.18 40.73 -6.14
CA VAL A 566 -1.53 39.91 -7.31
C VAL A 566 -3.05 39.78 -7.47
N LEU A 567 -3.75 39.60 -6.35
CA LEU A 567 -5.22 39.43 -6.31
C LEU A 567 -6.01 40.75 -6.23
N PHE A 568 -5.31 41.90 -6.23
CA PHE A 568 -5.93 43.21 -6.12
C PHE A 568 -7.07 43.46 -7.14
N PRO A 569 -6.95 43.08 -8.43
CA PRO A 569 -8.05 43.22 -9.38
C PRO A 569 -9.31 42.46 -8.94
N SER A 570 -9.16 41.23 -8.45
CA SER A 570 -10.28 40.42 -7.96
C SER A 570 -10.96 41.04 -6.74
N PHE A 571 -10.19 41.66 -5.84
CA PHE A 571 -10.78 42.38 -4.70
C PHE A 571 -11.60 43.59 -5.13
N CYS A 572 -11.17 44.31 -6.17
CA CYS A 572 -11.91 45.46 -6.70
C CYS A 572 -13.27 45.05 -7.27
N GLU A 573 -13.34 43.90 -7.94
CA GLU A 573 -14.60 43.37 -8.46
C GLU A 573 -15.55 42.92 -7.34
N LEU A 574 -15.02 42.44 -6.22
CA LEU A 574 -15.84 41.95 -5.09
C LEU A 574 -16.39 43.05 -4.17
N VAL A 575 -15.97 44.32 -4.33
CA VAL A 575 -16.49 45.44 -3.51
C VAL A 575 -18.00 45.58 -3.63
N VAL A 576 -18.56 45.20 -4.78
CA VAL A 576 -20.00 45.27 -5.08
C VAL A 576 -20.78 44.02 -4.67
N SER A 577 -20.12 43.01 -4.06
CA SER A 577 -20.80 41.79 -3.63
C SER A 577 -21.97 42.08 -2.69
N ARG A 578 -23.04 41.30 -2.78
CA ARG A 578 -24.26 41.47 -1.97
C ARG A 578 -24.12 40.87 -0.58
N GLU A 579 -23.20 39.93 -0.42
CA GLU A 579 -22.84 39.36 0.87
C GLU A 579 -22.04 40.34 1.74
N SER A 580 -22.66 40.76 2.86
CA SER A 580 -22.08 41.78 3.76
C SER A 580 -20.74 41.35 4.34
N ARG A 581 -20.62 40.08 4.73
CA ARG A 581 -19.39 39.52 5.30
C ARG A 581 -18.24 39.52 4.31
N ILE A 582 -18.52 39.29 3.03
CA ILE A 582 -17.50 39.33 1.97
C ILE A 582 -17.02 40.77 1.76
N ARG A 583 -17.94 41.75 1.71
CA ARG A 583 -17.56 43.17 1.62
C ARG A 583 -16.67 43.62 2.79
N GLU A 584 -16.99 43.20 4.01
CA GLU A 584 -16.17 43.50 5.20
C GLU A 584 -14.73 42.97 5.04
N LEU A 585 -14.58 41.72 4.60
CA LEU A 585 -13.28 41.09 4.42
C LEU A 585 -12.49 41.71 3.27
N VAL A 586 -13.15 42.02 2.14
CA VAL A 586 -12.54 42.75 1.02
C VAL A 586 -12.04 44.12 1.49
N GLN A 587 -12.79 44.82 2.33
CA GLN A 587 -12.34 46.10 2.90
C GLN A 587 -11.07 45.93 3.75
N VAL A 588 -10.97 44.85 4.54
CA VAL A 588 -9.75 44.53 5.29
C VAL A 588 -8.57 44.28 4.34
N LEU A 589 -8.74 43.47 3.31
CA LEU A 589 -7.70 43.16 2.33
C LEU A 589 -7.22 44.41 1.57
N LEU A 590 -8.14 45.30 1.17
CA LEU A 590 -7.79 46.55 0.50
C LEU A 590 -7.00 47.51 1.41
N ARG A 591 -7.28 47.49 2.73
CA ARG A 591 -6.46 48.23 3.70
C ARG A 591 -5.05 47.64 3.80
N LEU A 592 -4.92 46.32 3.91
CA LEU A 592 -3.61 45.65 3.93
C LEU A 592 -2.81 45.94 2.65
N VAL A 593 -3.46 45.96 1.48
CA VAL A 593 -2.83 46.39 0.22
C VAL A 593 -2.33 47.83 0.31
N ALA A 594 -3.13 48.75 0.87
CA ALA A 594 -2.70 50.14 1.04
C ALA A 594 -1.50 50.27 1.99
N GLU A 595 -1.46 49.50 3.08
CA GLU A 595 -0.33 49.44 4.00
C GLU A 595 0.94 48.91 3.31
N GLU A 596 0.80 47.82 2.55
CA GLU A 596 1.89 47.21 1.77
C GLU A 596 2.47 48.19 0.73
N LEU A 597 1.61 49.01 0.10
CA LEU A 597 2.01 50.08 -0.81
C LEU A 597 2.51 51.35 -0.09
N GLY A 598 2.34 51.45 1.24
CA GLY A 598 2.72 52.63 2.04
C GLY A 598 1.81 53.84 1.85
N LEU A 599 0.56 53.61 1.45
CA LEU A 599 -0.46 54.64 1.23
C LEU A 599 -1.18 55.04 2.53
N HIS A 600 -0.49 54.98 3.67
CA HIS A 600 -1.09 55.38 4.94
C HIS A 600 -1.57 56.83 4.88
N LYS A 601 -2.77 57.10 5.41
CA LYS A 601 -3.15 58.48 5.73
C LYS A 601 -2.13 58.99 6.75
N SER A 602 -1.39 60.04 6.40
CA SER A 602 -0.55 60.77 7.35
C SER A 602 -1.44 61.30 8.47
N THR A 603 -1.50 60.59 9.59
CA THR A 603 -1.91 61.19 10.85
C THR A 603 -0.68 61.80 11.49
N ASP A 604 -0.09 62.81 10.85
CA ASP A 604 0.70 63.81 11.55
C ASP A 604 -0.28 64.93 11.93
N PRO A 605 -0.52 65.17 13.23
CA PRO A 605 -1.29 66.33 13.68
C PRO A 605 -0.50 67.65 13.60
N ASP A 606 0.78 67.64 13.21
CA ASP A 606 1.66 68.82 13.26
C ASP A 606 2.50 68.98 11.98
N SER A 607 1.85 69.24 10.84
CA SER A 607 2.48 69.87 9.67
C SER A 607 1.68 71.07 9.19
#